data_AF-L7FLC2-F1
#
_entry.id   AF-L7FLC2-F1
#
_cell.length_a   1.000
_cell.length_b   1.000
_cell.length_c   1.000
_cell.angle_alpha   90.00
_cell.angle_beta   90.00
_cell.angle_gamma   90.00
#
_symmetry.space_group_name_H-M   'P 1'
#
loop_
_entity.id
_entity.type
_entity.pdbx_description
1 polymer ?
#
loop_
_entity_poly.entity_id
_entity_poly.type
_entity_poly.pdbx_seq_one_letter_code
_entity_poly.pdbx_strand_id
1 'polypeptide(L)'
;MKSDYNIYVVFVDSTTNELGRDDIDYLTNYIKFIVPALEDLEDYQFGEFEFAHFLVQNLVAIVFYNTNKSNTHYHPEIEKEFEGMCLNFAIGDINEESVSQIIQKTITAKRSGFAGRCFGGKPVILLYDENDAKGELDVSLKFEGMELTEVYPKTEITENTLNWTGRYLGRGTEPCVLTIENGEYEYLFWESLFDVKLEGFDVKVNDLSDVDKLMEKLGLNVKERNDFIVYWLKKMKKFQKMFVRIVDKKQYEKLVPLNVKGFDNVMRVFVEFGECQEGNEYLSVQEVESVKRPQGKYVIEWGATLIQ
;
A
#
# COMPACT_ATOMS: atom_id res chain seq x y z
N MET A 1 -10.30 10.79 16.47
CA MET A 1 -10.68 11.91 15.58
C MET A 1 -11.28 11.27 14.35
N LYS A 2 -12.55 11.57 14.01
CA LYS A 2 -13.17 11.02 12.79
C LYS A 2 -12.34 11.52 11.61
N SER A 3 -11.91 10.63 10.70
CA SER A 3 -11.20 11.06 9.52
C SER A 3 -12.17 11.85 8.64
N ASP A 4 -11.91 13.13 8.44
CA ASP A 4 -12.66 14.01 7.54
C ASP A 4 -12.31 13.73 6.07
N TYR A 5 -12.27 12.46 5.68
CA TYR A 5 -12.21 12.06 4.28
C TYR A 5 -13.62 12.17 3.72
N ASN A 6 -13.87 13.27 3.02
CA ASN A 6 -15.07 13.41 2.22
C ASN A 6 -14.97 12.45 1.02
N ILE A 7 -15.57 11.27 1.14
CA ILE A 7 -15.63 10.29 0.05
C ILE A 7 -16.76 10.71 -0.89
N TYR A 8 -16.44 10.92 -2.16
CA TYR A 8 -17.43 11.19 -3.19
C TYR A 8 -17.52 10.04 -4.19
N VAL A 9 -18.75 9.61 -4.45
CA VAL A 9 -19.08 8.74 -5.59
C VAL A 9 -19.95 9.54 -6.54
N VAL A 10 -19.54 9.57 -7.80
CA VAL A 10 -20.24 10.30 -8.87
C VAL A 10 -21.06 9.31 -9.68
N PHE A 11 -22.35 9.59 -9.78
CA PHE A 11 -23.28 8.84 -10.62
C PHE A 11 -23.46 9.55 -11.96
N VAL A 12 -23.16 8.83 -13.03
CA VAL A 12 -23.38 9.31 -14.39
C VAL A 12 -24.56 8.55 -14.96
N ASP A 13 -25.64 9.27 -15.25
CA ASP A 13 -26.83 8.74 -15.92
C ASP A 13 -26.49 8.46 -17.39
N SER A 14 -26.39 7.18 -17.74
CA SER A 14 -26.12 6.75 -19.12
C SER A 14 -27.42 6.46 -19.89
N THR A 15 -28.58 6.82 -19.37
CA THR A 15 -29.89 6.43 -19.93
C THR A 15 -30.33 7.35 -21.09
N THR A 16 -29.80 8.59 -21.16
CA THR A 16 -30.33 9.64 -22.05
C THR A 16 -29.65 9.78 -23.42
N ASN A 17 -28.68 8.94 -23.79
CA ASN A 17 -28.03 8.96 -25.13
C ASN A 17 -27.34 10.30 -25.52
N GLU A 18 -27.07 11.20 -24.58
CA GLU A 18 -26.56 12.56 -24.86
C GLU A 18 -25.06 12.76 -24.56
N LEU A 19 -24.30 11.71 -24.23
CA LEU A 19 -22.84 11.82 -23.99
C LEU A 19 -22.06 11.50 -25.27
N GLY A 20 -21.77 12.55 -26.05
CA GLY A 20 -20.84 12.52 -27.17
C GLY A 20 -19.38 12.66 -26.71
N ARG A 21 -18.45 12.47 -27.66
CA ARG A 21 -17.00 12.53 -27.42
C ARG A 21 -16.50 13.88 -26.88
N ASP A 22 -17.24 14.94 -27.18
CA ASP A 22 -16.94 16.33 -26.83
C ASP A 22 -17.60 16.77 -25.50
N ASP A 23 -18.40 15.90 -24.87
CA ASP A 23 -19.16 16.21 -23.65
C ASP A 23 -18.44 15.79 -22.36
N ILE A 24 -17.26 15.18 -22.47
CA ILE A 24 -16.42 14.74 -21.35
C ILE A 24 -15.99 15.93 -20.47
N ASP A 25 -15.66 17.06 -21.09
CA ASP A 25 -15.34 18.32 -20.39
C ASP A 25 -16.53 18.89 -19.60
N TYR A 26 -17.74 18.37 -19.85
CA TYR A 26 -19.01 18.76 -19.23
C TYR A 26 -19.63 17.64 -18.40
N LEU A 27 -18.83 16.69 -17.91
CA LEU A 27 -19.26 15.60 -17.02
C LEU A 27 -20.15 16.09 -15.87
N THR A 28 -19.89 17.29 -15.33
CA THR A 28 -20.71 17.99 -14.32
C THR A 28 -22.20 18.06 -14.65
N ASN A 29 -22.54 18.23 -15.92
CA ASN A 29 -23.93 18.35 -16.38
C ASN A 29 -24.70 17.03 -16.33
N TYR A 30 -23.99 15.91 -16.20
CA TYR A 30 -24.56 14.56 -16.15
C TYR A 30 -24.44 13.92 -14.76
N ILE A 31 -23.88 14.65 -13.79
CA ILE A 31 -23.86 14.25 -12.38
C ILE A 31 -25.25 14.48 -11.80
N LYS A 32 -26.01 13.40 -11.65
CA LYS A 32 -27.34 13.46 -11.04
C LYS A 32 -27.26 13.69 -9.54
N PHE A 33 -26.33 12.99 -8.89
CA PHE A 33 -26.16 13.04 -7.44
C PHE A 33 -24.70 12.85 -7.06
N ILE A 34 -24.36 13.55 -5.99
CA ILE A 34 -23.14 13.36 -5.25
C ILE A 34 -23.60 12.82 -3.91
N VAL A 35 -23.05 11.68 -3.49
CA VAL A 35 -23.29 11.19 -2.13
C VAL A 35 -22.15 11.72 -1.27
N PRO A 36 -22.32 12.85 -0.56
CA PRO A 36 -21.38 13.22 0.49
C PRO A 36 -21.49 12.19 1.60
N ALA A 37 -20.37 11.81 2.20
CA ALA A 37 -20.36 10.97 3.38
C ALA A 37 -20.78 11.75 4.65
N LEU A 38 -21.77 12.64 4.60
CA LEU A 38 -22.29 13.35 5.78
C LEU A 38 -23.82 13.26 5.82
N GLU A 39 -24.38 13.29 7.04
CA GLU A 39 -25.81 13.16 7.31
C GLU A 39 -26.64 14.40 6.96
N ASP A 40 -26.04 15.50 6.52
CA ASP A 40 -26.75 16.73 6.15
C ASP A 40 -26.46 17.16 4.71
N LEU A 41 -27.53 17.29 3.92
CA LEU A 41 -27.56 17.64 2.50
C LEU A 41 -27.69 19.16 2.25
N GLU A 42 -27.69 19.97 3.30
CA GLU A 42 -27.86 21.41 3.22
C GLU A 42 -26.49 22.09 3.33
N ASP A 43 -26.17 22.99 2.39
CA ASP A 43 -24.97 23.85 2.32
C ASP A 43 -23.72 23.36 1.57
N TYR A 44 -23.86 22.97 0.29
CA TYR A 44 -22.74 23.08 -0.66
C TYR A 44 -23.17 23.72 -1.98
N GLN A 45 -22.83 25.01 -2.17
CA GLN A 45 -22.79 25.66 -3.48
C GLN A 45 -21.33 25.76 -3.93
N PHE A 46 -20.90 24.87 -4.84
CA PHE A 46 -19.63 25.02 -5.54
C PHE A 46 -19.85 25.73 -6.89
N GLY A 47 -18.90 26.57 -7.30
CA GLY A 47 -18.82 26.97 -8.72
C GLY A 47 -18.29 25.83 -9.59
N GLU A 48 -18.68 25.76 -10.87
CA GLU A 48 -18.32 24.68 -11.81
C GLU A 48 -16.82 24.36 -11.85
N PHE A 49 -15.95 25.36 -11.68
CA PHE A 49 -14.49 25.20 -11.77
C PHE A 49 -13.84 24.64 -10.50
N GLU A 50 -14.36 25.00 -9.32
CA GLU A 50 -13.89 24.50 -8.02
C GLU A 50 -14.32 23.04 -7.81
N PHE A 51 -15.44 22.68 -8.41
CA PHE A 51 -16.05 21.36 -8.37
C PHE A 51 -15.19 20.27 -9.06
N ALA A 52 -14.66 20.54 -10.26
CA ALA A 52 -13.82 19.58 -10.99
C ALA A 52 -12.48 19.31 -10.26
N HIS A 53 -11.86 20.35 -9.71
CA HIS A 53 -10.61 20.23 -8.96
C HIS A 53 -10.81 19.43 -7.66
N PHE A 54 -11.96 19.63 -7.00
CA PHE A 54 -12.34 18.95 -5.78
C PHE A 54 -12.63 17.44 -5.98
N LEU A 55 -13.28 17.08 -7.09
CA LEU A 55 -13.51 15.69 -7.48
C LEU A 55 -12.20 14.94 -7.76
N VAL A 56 -11.25 15.52 -8.51
CA VAL A 56 -9.97 14.87 -8.82
C VAL A 56 -9.19 14.47 -7.56
N GLN A 57 -9.37 15.19 -6.45
CA GLN A 57 -8.69 14.92 -5.19
C GLN A 57 -9.41 13.91 -4.27
N ASN A 58 -10.73 13.72 -4.43
CA ASN A 58 -11.56 13.00 -3.46
C ASN A 58 -12.50 11.94 -4.09
N LEU A 59 -12.46 11.77 -5.41
CA LEU A 59 -13.29 10.82 -6.17
C LEU A 59 -12.80 9.40 -5.98
N VAL A 60 -13.61 8.57 -5.31
CA VAL A 60 -13.26 7.19 -5.00
C VAL A 60 -13.79 6.22 -6.05
N ALA A 61 -14.92 6.53 -6.66
CA ALA A 61 -15.51 5.72 -7.71
C ALA A 61 -16.40 6.54 -8.66
N ILE A 62 -16.45 6.12 -9.92
CA ILE A 62 -17.47 6.52 -10.89
C ILE A 62 -18.37 5.32 -11.15
N VAL A 63 -19.68 5.52 -11.03
CA VAL A 63 -20.67 4.47 -11.28
C VAL A 63 -21.58 4.90 -12.42
N PHE A 64 -21.48 4.17 -13.53
CA PHE A 64 -22.44 4.28 -14.62
C PHE A 64 -23.61 3.36 -14.31
N TYR A 65 -24.81 3.93 -14.25
CA TYR A 65 -26.03 3.18 -14.01
C TYR A 65 -27.03 3.39 -15.13
N ASN A 66 -27.77 2.33 -15.44
CA ASN A 66 -28.75 2.32 -16.51
C ASN A 66 -30.04 1.64 -16.05
N THR A 67 -31.16 2.35 -16.21
CA THR A 67 -32.49 1.87 -15.81
C THR A 67 -33.26 1.20 -16.95
N ASN A 68 -32.72 1.24 -18.18
CA ASN A 68 -33.35 0.68 -19.37
C ASN A 68 -32.61 -0.57 -19.88
N LYS A 69 -33.24 -1.75 -19.70
CA LYS A 69 -32.72 -3.07 -20.11
C LYS A 69 -32.39 -3.20 -21.61
N SER A 70 -32.90 -2.31 -22.45
CA SER A 70 -32.72 -2.39 -23.91
C SER A 70 -31.45 -1.71 -24.42
N ASN A 71 -30.74 -0.96 -23.58
CA ASN A 71 -29.72 -0.03 -24.06
C ASN A 71 -28.44 -0.06 -23.22
N THR A 72 -27.67 -1.16 -23.21
CA THR A 72 -26.43 -1.32 -22.43
C THR A 72 -25.23 -0.56 -23.02
N HIS A 73 -25.35 0.76 -23.20
CA HIS A 73 -24.26 1.56 -23.74
C HIS A 73 -23.23 1.85 -22.65
N TYR A 74 -22.11 1.15 -22.76
CA TYR A 74 -20.89 1.36 -22.00
C TYR A 74 -19.99 2.31 -22.81
N HIS A 75 -19.46 3.37 -22.19
CA HIS A 75 -18.57 4.33 -22.84
C HIS A 75 -17.12 4.07 -22.43
N PRO A 76 -16.40 3.14 -23.09
CA PRO A 76 -15.03 2.75 -22.73
C PRO A 76 -14.01 3.89 -22.84
N GLU A 77 -14.33 4.97 -23.56
CA GLU A 77 -13.46 6.15 -23.64
C GLU A 77 -13.39 6.89 -22.29
N ILE A 78 -14.47 6.91 -21.50
CA ILE A 78 -14.48 7.52 -20.17
C ILE A 78 -13.74 6.64 -19.16
N GLU A 79 -13.95 5.31 -19.19
CA GLU A 79 -13.21 4.38 -18.35
C GLU A 79 -11.69 4.57 -18.51
N LYS A 80 -11.23 4.77 -19.74
CA LYS A 80 -9.83 4.94 -20.10
C LYS A 80 -9.22 6.25 -19.59
N GLU A 81 -10.00 7.32 -19.45
CA GLU A 81 -9.53 8.58 -18.86
C GLU A 81 -9.37 8.50 -17.34
N PHE A 82 -10.23 7.72 -16.68
CA PHE A 82 -10.20 7.52 -15.23
C PHE A 82 -9.45 6.25 -14.79
N GLU A 83 -8.88 5.51 -15.75
CA GLU A 83 -8.15 4.26 -15.52
C GLU A 83 -6.94 4.51 -14.60
N GLY A 84 -6.97 3.91 -13.41
CA GLY A 84 -5.94 4.09 -12.39
C GLY A 84 -6.09 5.36 -11.52
N MET A 85 -7.13 6.17 -11.72
CA MET A 85 -7.46 7.34 -10.88
C MET A 85 -8.57 7.02 -9.86
N CYS A 86 -9.59 6.25 -10.23
CA CYS A 86 -10.66 5.79 -9.34
C CYS A 86 -11.19 4.41 -9.74
N LEU A 87 -12.05 3.81 -8.91
CA LEU A 87 -12.74 2.56 -9.26
C LEU A 87 -13.88 2.85 -10.26
N ASN A 88 -13.92 2.12 -11.38
CA ASN A 88 -14.97 2.23 -12.38
C ASN A 88 -15.93 1.05 -12.26
N PHE A 89 -17.23 1.33 -12.13
CA PHE A 89 -18.27 0.30 -12.12
C PHE A 89 -19.33 0.62 -13.18
N ALA A 90 -19.64 -0.35 -14.03
CA ALA A 90 -20.87 -0.34 -14.83
C ALA A 90 -21.87 -1.32 -14.21
N ILE A 91 -22.98 -0.78 -13.70
CA ILE A 91 -24.03 -1.58 -13.07
C ILE A 91 -25.29 -1.44 -13.91
N GLY A 92 -25.66 -2.52 -14.58
CA GLY A 92 -26.95 -2.62 -15.25
C GLY A 92 -28.05 -3.05 -14.29
N ASP A 93 -29.26 -2.52 -14.48
CA ASP A 93 -30.50 -3.06 -13.92
C ASP A 93 -30.60 -3.03 -12.38
N ILE A 94 -30.18 -1.91 -11.79
CA ILE A 94 -30.39 -1.61 -10.37
C ILE A 94 -31.10 -0.26 -10.27
N ASN A 95 -32.12 -0.16 -9.40
CA ASN A 95 -32.78 1.10 -9.13
C ASN A 95 -31.91 2.02 -8.27
N GLU A 96 -32.10 3.33 -8.42
CA GLU A 96 -31.31 4.40 -7.79
C GLU A 96 -31.18 4.24 -6.27
N GLU A 97 -32.28 3.87 -5.61
CA GLU A 97 -32.34 3.65 -4.16
C GLU A 97 -31.48 2.46 -3.71
N SER A 98 -31.43 1.38 -4.51
CA SER A 98 -30.59 0.22 -4.25
C SER A 98 -29.11 0.51 -4.47
N VAL A 99 -28.73 1.35 -5.45
CA VAL A 99 -27.33 1.77 -5.60
C VAL A 99 -26.90 2.59 -4.39
N SER A 100 -27.72 3.57 -3.99
CA SER A 100 -27.46 4.40 -2.81
C SER A 100 -27.28 3.54 -1.56
N GLN A 101 -28.13 2.53 -1.34
CA GLN A 101 -27.99 1.60 -0.22
C GLN A 101 -26.74 0.71 -0.29
N ILE A 102 -26.36 0.21 -1.47
CA ILE A 102 -25.14 -0.59 -1.65
C ILE A 102 -23.92 0.27 -1.35
N ILE A 103 -23.87 1.50 -1.87
CA ILE A 103 -22.77 2.43 -1.63
C ILE A 103 -22.73 2.88 -0.18
N GLN A 104 -23.87 3.19 0.44
CA GLN A 104 -23.92 3.49 1.88
C GLN A 104 -23.41 2.30 2.70
N LYS A 105 -23.74 1.06 2.33
CA LYS A 105 -23.18 -0.14 2.97
C LYS A 105 -21.68 -0.28 2.73
N THR A 106 -21.18 0.03 1.53
CA THR A 106 -19.75 -0.01 1.20
C THR A 106 -18.96 1.12 1.87
N ILE A 107 -19.52 2.33 1.98
CA ILE A 107 -18.97 3.47 2.70
C ILE A 107 -19.02 3.20 4.20
N THR A 108 -20.12 2.65 4.72
CA THR A 108 -20.24 2.24 6.14
C THR A 108 -19.25 1.14 6.47
N ALA A 109 -19.07 0.14 5.59
CA ALA A 109 -18.02 -0.88 5.71
C ALA A 109 -16.61 -0.28 5.60
N LYS A 110 -16.43 0.77 4.77
CA LYS A 110 -15.18 1.54 4.73
C LYS A 110 -14.93 2.37 6.00
N ARG A 111 -15.99 2.89 6.63
CA ARG A 111 -15.94 3.73 7.85
C ARG A 111 -15.85 2.93 9.13
N SER A 112 -16.35 1.69 9.15
CA SER A 112 -16.29 0.79 10.30
C SER A 112 -14.91 0.14 10.50
N GLY A 113 -13.89 0.52 9.71
CA GLY A 113 -12.51 0.02 9.87
C GLY A 113 -11.70 -0.09 8.57
N PHE A 114 -11.79 0.90 7.68
CA PHE A 114 -11.08 0.86 6.40
C PHE A 114 -10.46 2.22 6.00
N ALA A 115 -10.58 3.22 6.89
CA ALA A 115 -9.78 4.43 6.93
C ALA A 115 -8.74 4.23 8.05
N GLY A 116 -7.50 3.97 7.65
CA GLY A 116 -6.46 3.34 8.48
C GLY A 116 -5.68 2.23 7.75
N ARG A 117 -6.02 1.93 6.50
CA ARG A 117 -5.30 0.94 5.68
C ARG A 117 -3.84 1.37 5.51
N CYS A 118 -2.93 0.61 6.11
CA CYS A 118 -1.57 0.50 5.60
C CYS A 118 -1.65 -0.25 4.27
N PHE A 119 -1.56 0.48 3.15
CA PHE A 119 -1.52 -0.14 1.83
C PHE A 119 -0.12 -0.69 1.58
N GLY A 120 0.01 -2.00 1.65
CA GLY A 120 1.23 -2.70 1.26
C GLY A 120 2.31 -2.57 2.33
N GLY A 121 2.61 -3.65 3.03
CA GLY A 121 3.95 -3.85 3.56
C GLY A 121 4.77 -4.50 2.47
N LYS A 122 5.88 -3.92 2.00
CA LYS A 122 6.77 -4.56 1.01
C LYS A 122 8.05 -5.14 1.62
N PRO A 123 8.03 -6.21 2.44
CA PRO A 123 9.28 -6.78 2.90
C PRO A 123 10.00 -7.61 1.84
N VAL A 124 11.30 -7.41 1.81
CA VAL A 124 12.25 -8.22 1.05
C VAL A 124 13.14 -8.94 2.05
N ILE A 125 13.27 -10.25 1.92
CA ILE A 125 14.07 -11.13 2.77
C ILE A 125 15.31 -11.56 2.00
N LEU A 126 16.48 -11.18 2.50
CA LEU A 126 17.79 -11.53 1.97
C LEU A 126 18.52 -12.43 2.97
N LEU A 127 19.10 -13.52 2.46
CA LEU A 127 19.94 -14.43 3.23
C LEU A 127 21.40 -14.11 2.96
N TYR A 128 22.25 -14.18 3.98
CA TYR A 128 23.70 -14.01 3.88
C TYR A 128 24.40 -15.18 4.57
N ASP A 129 25.37 -15.77 3.88
CA ASP A 129 26.25 -16.83 4.42
C ASP A 129 27.68 -16.55 3.96
N GLU A 130 28.47 -15.95 4.87
CA GLU A 130 29.83 -15.51 4.59
C GLU A 130 30.83 -16.64 4.31
N ASN A 131 30.42 -17.91 4.48
CA ASN A 131 31.29 -19.08 4.28
C ASN A 131 31.21 -19.67 2.86
N ASP A 132 30.47 -19.04 1.93
CA ASP A 132 30.21 -19.54 0.58
C ASP A 132 29.61 -20.96 0.56
N ALA A 133 28.89 -21.31 1.63
CA ALA A 133 28.34 -22.64 1.83
C ALA A 133 27.06 -22.86 0.99
N LYS A 134 26.83 -24.11 0.61
CA LYS A 134 25.54 -24.57 0.07
C LYS A 134 24.69 -25.15 1.18
N GLY A 135 23.39 -24.86 1.17
CA GLY A 135 22.47 -25.40 2.16
C GLY A 135 21.04 -25.56 1.62
N GLU A 136 20.19 -26.14 2.45
CA GLU A 136 18.74 -26.19 2.20
C GLU A 136 18.11 -24.84 2.55
N LEU A 137 17.17 -24.40 1.72
CA LEU A 137 16.30 -23.25 1.99
C LEU A 137 14.99 -23.76 2.56
N ASP A 138 14.61 -23.23 3.71
CA ASP A 138 13.32 -23.48 4.37
C ASP A 138 12.96 -22.22 5.17
N VAL A 139 12.09 -21.40 4.57
CA VAL A 139 11.64 -20.11 5.09
C VAL A 139 10.14 -20.17 5.27
N SER A 140 9.66 -19.94 6.50
CA SER A 140 8.24 -19.88 6.83
C SER A 140 7.90 -18.51 7.40
N LEU A 141 6.88 -17.86 6.84
CA LEU A 141 6.36 -16.57 7.29
C LEU A 141 4.87 -16.71 7.60
N LYS A 142 4.51 -16.50 8.86
CA LYS A 142 3.12 -16.54 9.33
C LYS A 142 2.55 -15.14 9.39
N PHE A 143 1.27 -15.01 9.07
CA PHE A 143 0.55 -13.74 9.15
C PHE A 143 -0.87 -13.98 9.64
N GLU A 144 -1.40 -13.05 10.43
CA GLU A 144 -2.79 -13.07 10.89
C GLU A 144 -3.44 -11.71 10.64
N GLY A 145 -4.68 -11.71 10.14
CA GLY A 145 -5.41 -10.47 9.85
C GLY A 145 -4.82 -9.65 8.70
N MET A 146 -4.07 -10.29 7.80
CA MET A 146 -3.47 -9.67 6.61
C MET A 146 -3.99 -10.31 5.33
N GLU A 147 -4.12 -9.52 4.27
CA GLU A 147 -4.43 -9.97 2.92
C GLU A 147 -3.16 -9.90 2.07
N LEU A 148 -2.62 -11.04 1.65
CA LEU A 148 -1.46 -11.06 0.74
C LEU A 148 -1.86 -10.54 -0.65
N THR A 149 -1.09 -9.60 -1.18
CA THR A 149 -1.28 -9.03 -2.53
C THR A 149 -0.29 -9.57 -3.53
N GLU A 150 0.98 -9.65 -3.15
CA GLU A 150 2.06 -10.10 -4.03
C GLU A 150 3.04 -10.99 -3.30
N VAL A 151 3.58 -11.99 -4.00
CA VAL A 151 4.54 -12.95 -3.46
C VAL A 151 5.53 -13.33 -4.56
N TYR A 152 6.82 -13.29 -4.26
CA TYR A 152 7.87 -13.68 -5.19
C TYR A 152 9.07 -14.29 -4.46
N PRO A 153 9.61 -15.43 -4.90
CA PRO A 153 9.07 -16.32 -5.93
C PRO A 153 7.69 -16.85 -5.54
N LYS A 154 6.90 -17.28 -6.52
CA LYS A 154 5.59 -17.88 -6.23
C LYS A 154 5.79 -19.11 -5.35
N THR A 155 4.91 -19.25 -4.37
CA THR A 155 4.90 -20.41 -3.49
C THR A 155 3.49 -20.70 -2.99
N GLU A 156 3.30 -21.88 -2.42
CA GLU A 156 2.05 -22.28 -1.79
C GLU A 156 1.83 -21.56 -0.46
N ILE A 157 0.57 -21.22 -0.19
CA ILE A 157 0.12 -20.68 1.08
C ILE A 157 -0.69 -21.78 1.78
N THR A 158 -0.28 -22.17 2.97
CA THR A 158 -0.98 -23.15 3.81
C THR A 158 -1.23 -22.54 5.17
N GLU A 159 -2.49 -22.51 5.61
CA GLU A 159 -2.87 -22.04 6.96
C GLU A 159 -2.26 -20.68 7.32
N ASN A 160 -2.43 -19.67 6.44
CA ASN A 160 -1.85 -18.33 6.57
C ASN A 160 -0.32 -18.32 6.78
N THR A 161 0.37 -19.29 6.19
CA THR A 161 1.82 -19.38 6.21
C THR A 161 2.33 -19.44 4.78
N LEU A 162 3.23 -18.51 4.44
CA LEU A 162 4.06 -18.57 3.23
C LEU A 162 5.27 -19.44 3.51
N ASN A 163 5.55 -20.40 2.63
CA ASN A 163 6.68 -21.30 2.78
C ASN A 163 7.53 -21.29 1.51
N TRP A 164 8.81 -20.91 1.59
CA TRP A 164 9.75 -21.11 0.48
C TRP A 164 10.71 -22.24 0.83
N THR A 165 10.76 -23.25 -0.03
CA THR A 165 11.68 -24.38 0.12
C THR A 165 12.56 -24.52 -1.11
N GLY A 166 13.79 -24.98 -0.92
CA GLY A 166 14.75 -25.10 -2.01
C GLY A 166 16.18 -25.25 -1.51
N ARG A 167 17.12 -24.59 -2.20
CA ARG A 167 18.53 -24.53 -1.80
C ARG A 167 19.02 -23.10 -1.82
N TYR A 168 20.11 -22.83 -1.12
CA TYR A 168 20.82 -21.57 -1.24
C TYR A 168 22.32 -21.81 -1.44
N LEU A 169 22.99 -20.82 -2.04
CA LEU A 169 24.45 -20.73 -2.17
C LEU A 169 24.92 -19.39 -1.59
N GLY A 170 25.77 -19.44 -0.57
CA GLY A 170 26.45 -18.28 0.01
C GLY A 170 27.37 -17.58 -0.99
N ARG A 171 27.52 -16.26 -0.83
CA ARG A 171 28.37 -15.40 -1.69
C ARG A 171 29.15 -14.38 -0.84
N GLY A 172 29.79 -14.83 0.23
CA GLY A 172 30.54 -13.96 1.14
C GLY A 172 29.65 -12.86 1.72
N THR A 173 29.96 -11.61 1.39
CA THR A 173 29.22 -10.42 1.84
C THR A 173 28.03 -10.05 0.95
N GLU A 174 27.82 -10.74 -0.17
CA GLU A 174 26.68 -10.55 -1.06
C GLU A 174 25.50 -11.46 -0.65
N PRO A 175 24.25 -11.10 -1.00
CA PRO A 175 23.09 -11.97 -0.75
C PRO A 175 23.30 -13.36 -1.35
N CYS A 176 22.81 -14.41 -0.69
CA CYS A 176 22.81 -15.76 -1.24
C CYS A 176 22.05 -15.84 -2.57
N VAL A 177 22.43 -16.79 -3.43
CA VAL A 177 21.57 -17.21 -4.55
C VAL A 177 20.62 -18.29 -4.03
N LEU A 178 19.32 -18.06 -4.17
CA LEU A 178 18.26 -18.98 -3.78
C LEU A 178 17.80 -19.75 -5.02
N THR A 179 17.85 -21.08 -4.96
CA THR A 179 17.29 -21.96 -5.98
C THR A 179 15.98 -22.53 -5.47
N ILE A 180 14.87 -22.07 -6.03
CA ILE A 180 13.52 -22.55 -5.72
C ILE A 180 12.94 -23.12 -7.01
N GLU A 181 12.53 -24.39 -6.96
CA GLU A 181 12.18 -25.18 -8.14
C GLU A 181 13.28 -25.14 -9.22
N ASN A 182 13.01 -24.47 -10.35
CA ASN A 182 13.93 -24.31 -11.49
C ASN A 182 14.42 -22.87 -11.68
N GLY A 183 14.14 -21.97 -10.73
CA GLY A 183 14.52 -20.55 -10.79
C GLY A 183 15.62 -20.18 -9.81
N GLU A 184 16.39 -19.15 -10.14
CA GLU A 184 17.39 -18.52 -9.28
C GLU A 184 16.96 -17.10 -8.87
N TYR A 185 17.10 -16.78 -7.59
CA TYR A 185 16.60 -15.54 -7.00
C TYR A 185 17.61 -15.01 -5.98
N GLU A 186 17.72 -13.68 -5.83
CA GLU A 186 18.59 -13.08 -4.80
C GLU A 186 17.86 -12.81 -3.48
N TYR A 187 16.52 -12.82 -3.51
CA TYR A 187 15.69 -12.48 -2.36
C TYR A 187 14.30 -13.12 -2.45
N LEU A 188 13.63 -13.19 -1.31
CA LEU A 188 12.19 -13.46 -1.21
C LEU A 188 11.47 -12.14 -0.99
N PHE A 189 10.26 -12.01 -1.52
CA PHE A 189 9.44 -10.82 -1.47
C PHE A 189 8.00 -11.22 -1.17
N TRP A 190 7.37 -10.45 -0.31
CA TRP A 190 5.95 -10.54 -0.07
C TRP A 190 5.36 -9.15 0.14
N GLU A 191 4.08 -9.01 -0.17
CA GLU A 191 3.31 -7.81 0.09
C GLU A 191 1.95 -8.17 0.65
N SER A 192 1.48 -7.38 1.62
CA SER A 192 0.16 -7.52 2.18
C SER A 192 -0.52 -6.19 2.47
N LEU A 193 -1.85 -6.22 2.46
CA LEU A 193 -2.70 -5.21 3.08
C LEU A 193 -3.01 -5.64 4.51
N PHE A 194 -2.87 -4.73 5.46
CA PHE A 194 -3.22 -4.99 6.85
C PHE A 194 -3.72 -3.71 7.53
N ASP A 195 -4.60 -3.90 8.52
CA ASP A 195 -5.16 -2.84 9.35
C ASP A 195 -4.73 -3.05 10.80
N VAL A 196 -3.44 -2.85 11.05
CA VAL A 196 -2.84 -2.99 12.37
C VAL A 196 -2.06 -1.73 12.67
N LYS A 197 -2.40 -1.08 13.78
CA LYS A 197 -1.63 0.06 14.29
C LYS A 197 -0.25 -0.42 14.77
N LEU A 198 0.79 0.02 14.08
CA LEU A 198 2.18 -0.23 14.49
C LEU A 198 2.67 0.92 15.38
N GLU A 199 3.18 0.56 16.55
CA GLU A 199 3.85 1.46 17.47
C GLU A 199 5.32 1.60 17.07
N GLY A 200 5.95 2.71 17.44
CA GLY A 200 7.32 3.00 17.05
C GLY A 200 7.74 4.42 17.40
N PHE A 201 8.89 4.81 16.88
CA PHE A 201 9.44 6.16 17.04
C PHE A 201 9.41 6.90 15.71
N ASP A 202 8.83 8.09 15.70
CA ASP A 202 8.72 8.92 14.50
C ASP A 202 9.99 9.76 14.32
N VAL A 203 10.63 9.59 13.17
CA VAL A 203 11.86 10.30 12.80
C VAL A 203 11.55 11.24 11.65
N LYS A 204 11.77 12.54 11.83
CA LYS A 204 11.61 13.53 10.77
C LYS A 204 12.72 13.38 9.74
N VAL A 205 12.34 13.35 8.46
CA VAL A 205 13.25 13.30 7.32
C VAL A 205 12.92 14.44 6.36
N ASN A 206 13.93 15.18 5.90
CA ASN A 206 13.70 16.37 5.07
C ASN A 206 13.77 16.05 3.57
N ASP A 207 14.52 15.02 3.21
CA ASP A 207 14.70 14.57 1.83
C ASP A 207 15.09 13.08 1.77
N LEU A 208 15.34 12.57 0.56
CA LEU A 208 15.76 11.19 0.35
C LEU A 208 17.15 10.88 0.91
N SER A 209 18.02 11.88 1.09
CA SER A 209 19.33 11.69 1.71
C SER A 209 19.20 11.42 3.22
N ASP A 210 18.21 12.03 3.87
CA ASP A 210 17.87 11.71 5.25
C ASP A 210 17.29 10.30 5.38
N VAL A 211 16.47 9.86 4.41
CA VAL A 211 16.00 8.46 4.34
C VAL A 211 17.16 7.49 4.17
N ASP A 212 18.11 7.75 3.26
CA ASP A 212 19.31 6.92 3.06
C ASP A 212 20.12 6.80 4.35
N LYS A 213 20.45 7.93 4.99
CA LYS A 213 21.17 7.95 6.28
C LYS A 213 20.42 7.21 7.37
N LEU A 214 19.09 7.33 7.42
CA LEU A 214 18.27 6.62 8.39
C LEU A 214 18.35 5.11 8.15
N MET A 215 18.19 4.65 6.91
CA MET A 215 18.30 3.23 6.57
C MET A 215 19.72 2.67 6.85
N GLU A 216 20.75 3.48 6.64
CA GLU A 216 22.14 3.14 7.02
C GLU A 216 22.27 2.96 8.53
N LYS A 217 21.71 3.88 9.33
CA LYS A 217 21.67 3.73 10.79
C LYS A 217 20.90 2.49 11.23
N LEU A 218 19.90 2.05 10.48
CA LEU A 218 19.16 0.82 10.76
C LEU A 218 19.90 -0.45 10.30
N GLY A 219 21.12 -0.33 9.76
CA GLY A 219 22.01 -1.45 9.43
C GLY A 219 21.91 -1.94 7.99
N LEU A 220 21.18 -1.24 7.12
CA LEU A 220 21.09 -1.58 5.69
C LEU A 220 22.35 -1.14 4.94
N ASN A 221 22.84 -2.01 4.06
CA ASN A 221 23.98 -1.74 3.19
C ASN A 221 23.58 -0.90 1.96
N VAL A 222 24.56 -0.43 1.18
CA VAL A 222 24.31 0.46 0.02
C VAL A 222 23.32 -0.15 -0.99
N LYS A 223 23.40 -1.46 -1.28
CA LYS A 223 22.50 -2.13 -2.24
C LYS A 223 21.07 -2.14 -1.70
N GLU A 224 20.88 -2.57 -0.45
CA GLU A 224 19.59 -2.63 0.23
C GLU A 224 18.93 -1.24 0.32
N ARG A 225 19.71 -0.20 0.64
CA ARG A 225 19.21 1.19 0.72
C ARG A 225 18.79 1.73 -0.64
N ASN A 226 19.59 1.48 -1.67
CA ASN A 226 19.25 1.88 -3.03
C ASN A 226 17.95 1.20 -3.49
N ASP A 227 17.82 -0.10 -3.26
CA ASP A 227 16.62 -0.86 -3.63
C ASP A 227 15.38 -0.35 -2.86
N PHE A 228 15.53 -0.10 -1.56
CA PHE A 228 14.50 0.48 -0.71
C PHE A 228 14.02 1.85 -1.24
N ILE A 229 14.96 2.77 -1.47
CA ILE A 229 14.65 4.14 -1.93
C ILE A 229 14.05 4.12 -3.32
N VAL A 230 14.61 3.35 -4.27
CA VAL A 230 14.11 3.26 -5.65
C VAL A 230 12.66 2.77 -5.68
N TYR A 231 12.33 1.76 -4.89
CA TYR A 231 10.96 1.26 -4.81
C TYR A 231 9.98 2.31 -4.28
N TRP A 232 10.34 2.95 -3.16
CA TRP A 232 9.44 3.88 -2.47
C TRP A 232 9.48 5.31 -3.02
N LEU A 233 10.40 5.61 -3.94
CA LEU A 233 10.65 6.95 -4.47
C LEU A 233 9.38 7.70 -4.89
N LYS A 234 8.51 7.03 -5.67
CA LYS A 234 7.27 7.64 -6.19
C LYS A 234 6.28 7.97 -5.07
N LYS A 235 6.27 7.20 -3.98
CA LYS A 235 5.37 7.41 -2.84
C LYS A 235 5.93 8.49 -1.91
N MET A 236 7.22 8.44 -1.59
CA MET A 236 7.88 9.42 -0.72
C MET A 236 7.86 10.83 -1.29
N LYS A 237 8.01 11.00 -2.62
CA LYS A 237 7.97 12.30 -3.29
C LYS A 237 6.63 13.06 -3.16
N LYS A 238 5.58 12.42 -2.66
CA LYS A 238 4.27 13.06 -2.48
C LYS A 238 4.21 13.94 -1.23
N PHE A 239 5.10 13.72 -0.26
CA PHE A 239 5.07 14.43 1.02
C PHE A 239 5.94 15.69 0.97
N GLN A 240 5.40 16.81 1.45
CA GLN A 240 6.19 18.04 1.60
C GLN A 240 7.06 18.00 2.85
N LYS A 241 6.54 17.42 3.93
CA LYS A 241 7.24 17.16 5.19
C LYS A 241 6.96 15.72 5.59
N MET A 242 7.99 14.89 5.60
CA MET A 242 7.83 13.44 5.82
C MET A 242 8.45 13.02 7.15
N PHE A 243 7.83 12.03 7.78
CA PHE A 243 8.46 11.27 8.84
C PHE A 243 8.56 9.79 8.45
N VAL A 244 9.49 9.10 9.07
CA VAL A 244 9.62 7.65 9.04
C VAL A 244 9.46 7.13 10.47
N ARG A 245 8.44 6.29 10.71
CA ARG A 245 8.29 5.54 11.94
C ARG A 245 9.18 4.31 11.90
N ILE A 246 10.12 4.21 12.82
CA ILE A 246 10.82 2.96 13.09
C ILE A 246 9.87 2.10 13.92
N VAL A 247 9.35 1.02 13.33
CA VAL A 247 8.36 0.15 13.99
C VAL A 247 9.01 -0.64 15.12
N ASP A 248 8.28 -0.82 16.21
CA ASP A 248 8.72 -1.68 17.31
C ASP A 248 8.94 -3.12 16.82
N LYS A 249 10.20 -3.57 16.95
CA LYS A 249 10.63 -4.88 16.47
C LYS A 249 9.81 -6.02 17.08
N LYS A 250 9.50 -5.97 18.38
CA LYS A 250 8.79 -7.06 19.08
C LYS A 250 7.35 -7.15 18.60
N GLN A 251 6.69 -6.01 18.40
CA GLN A 251 5.36 -5.96 17.83
C GLN A 251 5.35 -6.55 16.42
N TYR A 252 6.29 -6.14 15.57
CA TYR A 252 6.36 -6.63 14.19
C TYR A 252 6.65 -8.13 14.12
N GLU A 253 7.57 -8.65 14.94
CA GLU A 253 7.87 -10.07 15.01
C GLU A 253 6.70 -10.92 15.52
N LYS A 254 5.89 -10.38 16.43
CA LYS A 254 4.65 -11.03 16.87
C LYS A 254 3.59 -11.04 15.79
N LEU A 255 3.47 -9.94 15.05
CA LEU A 255 2.46 -9.77 14.02
C LEU A 255 2.75 -10.66 12.80
N VAL A 256 4.01 -10.76 12.41
CA VAL A 256 4.45 -11.53 11.25
C VAL A 256 5.64 -12.43 11.60
N PRO A 257 5.44 -13.54 12.32
CA PRO A 257 6.53 -14.42 12.70
C PRO A 257 7.27 -14.97 11.48
N LEU A 258 8.58 -14.70 11.41
CA LEU A 258 9.49 -15.19 10.37
C LEU A 258 10.44 -16.23 10.97
N ASN A 259 10.51 -17.40 10.36
CA ASN A 259 11.46 -18.44 10.71
C ASN A 259 12.24 -18.87 9.46
N VAL A 260 13.57 -18.88 9.57
CA VAL A 260 14.49 -19.30 8.50
C VAL A 260 15.38 -20.39 9.05
N LYS A 261 15.18 -21.63 8.59
CA LYS A 261 15.86 -22.79 9.16
C LYS A 261 17.37 -22.68 9.00
N GLY A 262 18.09 -22.81 10.12
CA GLY A 262 19.55 -22.76 10.15
C GLY A 262 20.15 -21.36 10.01
N PHE A 263 19.35 -20.30 10.20
CA PHE A 263 19.79 -18.91 10.33
C PHE A 263 19.28 -18.33 11.66
N ASP A 264 20.13 -18.33 12.69
CA ASP A 264 19.73 -17.91 14.03
C ASP A 264 19.71 -16.37 14.20
N ASN A 265 20.40 -15.65 13.32
CA ASN A 265 20.50 -14.19 13.37
C ASN A 265 19.58 -13.56 12.32
N VAL A 266 18.49 -12.93 12.77
CA VAL A 266 17.53 -12.23 11.90
C VAL A 266 17.45 -10.75 12.30
N MET A 267 17.78 -9.87 11.36
CA MET A 267 17.62 -8.42 11.48
C MET A 267 16.45 -7.99 10.61
N ARG A 268 15.44 -7.38 11.21
CA ARG A 268 14.22 -6.94 10.53
C ARG A 268 14.08 -5.43 10.67
N VAL A 269 14.04 -4.73 9.55
CA VAL A 269 13.87 -3.28 9.44
C VAL A 269 12.55 -3.02 8.74
N PHE A 270 11.48 -2.89 9.52
CA PHE A 270 10.18 -2.47 8.99
C PHE A 270 9.89 -1.04 9.45
N VAL A 271 9.52 -0.19 8.50
CA VAL A 271 9.22 1.22 8.80
C VAL A 271 7.89 1.64 8.20
N GLU A 272 7.26 2.65 8.78
CA GLU A 272 6.14 3.33 8.15
C GLU A 272 6.60 4.72 7.72
N PHE A 273 6.05 5.29 6.66
CA PHE A 273 6.29 6.70 6.34
C PHE A 273 4.98 7.42 6.03
N GLY A 274 4.93 8.70 6.37
CA GLY A 274 3.74 9.54 6.23
C GLY A 274 4.06 11.02 6.36
N GLU A 275 3.02 11.85 6.26
CA GLU A 275 3.15 13.30 6.36
C GLU A 275 3.25 13.75 7.83
N CYS A 276 4.21 14.62 8.11
CA CYS A 276 4.34 15.23 9.43
C CYS A 276 3.06 15.98 9.82
N GLN A 277 2.59 15.76 11.04
CA GLN A 277 1.44 16.44 11.62
C GLN A 277 1.90 17.52 12.59
N GLU A 278 1.18 18.64 12.64
CA GLU A 278 1.46 19.71 13.58
C GLU A 278 1.18 19.24 15.02
N GLY A 279 2.08 19.58 15.94
CA GLY A 279 1.98 19.18 17.36
C GLY A 279 2.54 17.79 17.69
N ASN A 280 2.92 16.98 16.70
CA ASN A 280 3.61 15.71 16.94
C ASN A 280 5.10 15.95 17.24
N GLU A 281 5.66 15.12 18.12
CA GLU A 281 7.09 15.08 18.40
C GLU A 281 7.80 14.13 17.43
N TYR A 282 8.96 14.55 16.93
CA TYR A 282 9.76 13.78 15.99
C TYR A 282 11.24 13.82 16.40
N LEU A 283 11.89 12.67 16.36
CA LEU A 283 13.35 12.59 16.45
C LEU A 283 13.98 13.09 15.15
N SER A 284 15.18 13.63 15.22
CA SER A 284 16.06 13.81 14.07
C SER A 284 16.76 12.52 13.70
N VAL A 285 17.20 12.39 12.45
CA VAL A 285 18.00 11.24 12.00
C VAL A 285 19.28 11.10 12.85
N GLN A 286 19.85 12.20 13.35
CA GLN A 286 21.05 12.18 14.19
C GLN A 286 20.81 11.50 15.54
N GLU A 287 19.61 11.62 16.12
CA GLU A 287 19.24 11.04 17.42
C GLU A 287 19.01 9.53 17.36
N VAL A 288 18.79 8.96 16.17
CA VAL A 288 18.60 7.52 16.00
C VAL A 288 19.91 6.77 16.25
N GLU A 289 19.90 5.78 17.13
CA GLU A 289 21.06 4.92 17.38
C GLU A 289 21.35 3.99 16.20
N SER A 290 22.63 3.76 15.93
CA SER A 290 23.05 2.85 14.85
C SER A 290 22.94 1.39 15.29
N VAL A 291 22.25 0.59 14.48
CA VAL A 291 22.14 -0.86 14.61
C VAL A 291 23.38 -1.52 14.03
N LYS A 292 23.99 -2.44 14.78
CA LYS A 292 25.09 -3.25 14.29
C LYS A 292 24.56 -4.37 13.40
N ARG A 293 25.05 -4.42 12.16
CA ARG A 293 24.73 -5.51 11.24
C ARG A 293 25.29 -6.85 11.77
N PRO A 294 24.53 -7.96 11.68
CA PRO A 294 25.05 -9.29 11.99
C PRO A 294 26.22 -9.70 11.07
N GLN A 295 26.97 -10.71 11.49
CA GLN A 295 28.09 -11.30 10.75
C GLN A 295 27.91 -12.82 10.61
N GLY A 296 28.66 -13.44 9.70
CA GLY A 296 28.63 -14.88 9.45
C GLY A 296 27.39 -15.28 8.65
N LYS A 297 26.45 -15.94 9.31
CA LYS A 297 25.23 -16.46 8.69
C LYS A 297 23.99 -15.79 9.29
N TYR A 298 23.29 -15.00 8.48
CA TYR A 298 22.21 -14.13 8.96
C TYR A 298 21.18 -13.80 7.87
N VAL A 299 20.05 -13.27 8.31
CA VAL A 299 18.94 -12.82 7.46
C VAL A 299 18.73 -11.34 7.69
N ILE A 300 18.56 -10.59 6.59
CA ILE A 300 18.06 -9.23 6.61
C ILE A 300 16.67 -9.25 5.98
N GLU A 301 15.68 -8.79 6.72
CA GLU A 301 14.41 -8.37 6.13
C GLU A 301 14.32 -6.85 6.23
N TRP A 302 14.01 -6.18 5.12
CA TRP A 302 13.62 -4.78 5.16
C TRP A 302 12.32 -4.59 4.41
N GLY A 303 11.49 -3.66 4.87
CA GLY A 303 10.23 -3.33 4.24
C GLY A 303 9.68 -2.03 4.77
N ALA A 304 8.65 -1.53 4.10
CA ALA A 304 7.92 -0.40 4.62
C ALA A 304 6.45 -0.45 4.24
N THR A 305 5.68 0.43 4.86
CA THR A 305 4.32 0.75 4.43
C THR A 305 4.06 2.25 4.51
N LEU A 306 3.00 2.68 3.81
CA LEU A 306 2.55 4.06 3.84
C LEU A 306 1.46 4.24 4.89
N ILE A 307 1.62 5.24 5.75
CA ILE A 307 0.54 5.74 6.62
C ILE A 307 -0.35 6.65 5.77
N GLN A 308 -1.63 6.32 5.67
CA GLN A 308 -2.68 7.15 5.07
C GLN A 308 -3.51 7.86 6.13
#